data_AF-A0A356PEP1-F1
#
_entry.id   AF-A0A356PEP1-F1
#
_cell.length_a   1.000
_cell.length_b   1.000
_cell.length_c   1.000
_cell.angle_alpha   90.00
_cell.angle_beta   90.00
_cell.angle_gamma   90.00
#
_symmetry.space_group_name_H-M   'P 1'
#
loop_
_entity.id
_entity.type
_entity.pdbx_description
1 polymer ?
#
loop_
_entity_poly.entity_id
_entity_poly.type
_entity_poly.pdbx_seq_one_letter_code
_entity_poly.pdbx_strand_id
1 'polypeptide(L)'
;MSLGNGKRTAQRDKRQELREQLNPEKEVLKDKKLIREEVKRRLVSGIETMPLGYDSIFNEEKARLNKDSDLLILLFKRMFFYRLNEKLSAFECDHTVHLSEQILTQMQFSRGKMNEILEVLKKNGGDCDCEIIFKVESQLIGK
;
A
#
# COMPACT_ATOMS: atom_id res chain seq x y z
N MET A 1 37.54 -6.87 -48.97
CA MET A 1 36.13 -6.42 -49.01
C MET A 1 35.51 -6.57 -47.64
N SER A 2 34.71 -5.59 -47.26
CA SER A 2 34.42 -5.17 -45.89
C SER A 2 33.05 -5.66 -45.39
N LEU A 3 32.91 -5.68 -44.06
CA LEU A 3 31.68 -5.51 -43.27
C LEU A 3 30.66 -6.65 -43.24
N GLY A 4 30.78 -7.50 -42.21
CA GLY A 4 29.75 -8.51 -41.95
C GLY A 4 29.71 -9.08 -40.54
N ASN A 5 29.99 -8.32 -39.47
CA ASN A 5 29.76 -8.82 -38.10
C ASN A 5 29.35 -7.78 -37.03
N GLY A 6 29.20 -6.49 -37.38
CA GLY A 6 28.88 -5.44 -36.40
C GLY A 6 27.39 -5.31 -35.98
N LYS A 7 26.47 -6.09 -36.55
CA LYS A 7 25.01 -5.89 -36.33
C LYS A 7 24.40 -6.73 -35.20
N ARG A 8 25.06 -7.79 -34.72
CA ARG A 8 24.48 -8.69 -33.69
C ARG A 8 24.77 -8.28 -32.25
N THR A 9 25.92 -7.63 -31.99
CA THR A 9 26.28 -7.11 -30.67
C THR A 9 25.48 -5.86 -30.29
N ALA A 10 25.33 -4.91 -31.22
CA ALA A 10 24.58 -3.66 -30.99
C ALA A 10 23.10 -3.88 -30.61
N GLN A 11 22.50 -5.01 -30.99
CA GLN A 11 21.11 -5.33 -30.65
C GLN A 11 20.97 -5.99 -29.27
N ARG A 12 22.03 -6.65 -28.78
CA ARG A 12 22.09 -7.23 -27.43
C ARG A 12 22.33 -6.12 -26.39
N ASP A 13 23.24 -5.21 -26.71
CA ASP A 13 23.56 -4.05 -25.86
C ASP A 13 22.38 -3.07 -25.78
N LYS A 14 21.70 -2.76 -26.90
CA LYS A 14 20.46 -1.98 -26.87
C LYS A 14 19.35 -2.60 -26.01
N ARG A 15 19.27 -3.93 -25.94
CA ARG A 15 18.25 -4.64 -25.14
C ARG A 15 18.62 -4.67 -23.65
N GLN A 16 19.91 -4.57 -23.35
CA GLN A 16 20.44 -4.47 -22.00
C GLN A 16 20.36 -3.03 -21.49
N GLU A 17 20.64 -2.02 -22.32
CA GLU A 17 20.37 -0.61 -22.06
C GLU A 17 18.87 -0.34 -21.87
N LEU A 18 17.98 -0.97 -22.66
CA LEU A 18 16.52 -0.88 -22.44
C LEU A 18 16.08 -1.57 -21.14
N ARG A 19 16.77 -2.63 -20.70
CA ARG A 19 16.50 -3.30 -19.41
C ARG A 19 17.07 -2.53 -18.21
N GLU A 20 18.18 -1.83 -18.40
CA GLU A 20 18.78 -0.95 -17.38
C GLU A 20 18.04 0.40 -17.28
N GLN A 21 17.41 0.87 -18.37
CA GLN A 21 16.45 2.00 -18.35
C GLN A 21 15.07 1.62 -17.80
N LEU A 22 14.77 0.33 -17.62
CA LEU A 22 13.52 -0.16 -17.03
C LEU A 22 13.54 -0.23 -15.50
N ASN A 23 14.64 0.18 -14.87
CA ASN A 23 14.65 0.64 -13.48
C ASN A 23 14.82 2.16 -13.46
N PRO A 24 13.77 2.95 -13.77
CA PRO A 24 13.68 4.19 -13.01
C PRO A 24 13.55 3.72 -11.55
N GLU A 25 14.25 4.35 -10.61
CA GLU A 25 13.73 4.42 -9.26
C GLU A 25 12.26 4.79 -9.43
N LYS A 26 11.35 3.83 -9.21
CA LYS A 26 9.91 3.93 -9.49
C LYS A 26 9.48 5.33 -9.08
N GLU A 27 9.22 6.22 -10.05
CA GLU A 27 9.16 7.66 -9.76
C GLU A 27 8.04 7.89 -8.75
N VAL A 28 8.45 8.07 -7.49
CA VAL A 28 7.49 8.15 -6.38
C VAL A 28 6.74 9.45 -6.54
N LEU A 29 5.42 9.35 -6.51
CA LEU A 29 4.56 10.53 -6.62
C LEU A 29 4.82 11.48 -5.44
N LYS A 30 5.26 12.71 -5.73
CA LYS A 30 5.56 13.74 -4.71
C LYS A 30 4.49 14.82 -4.62
N ASP A 31 3.70 15.01 -5.67
CA ASP A 31 2.63 16.01 -5.70
C ASP A 31 1.47 15.62 -4.78
N LYS A 32 1.15 16.48 -3.81
CA LYS A 32 0.12 16.21 -2.80
C LYS A 32 -1.27 15.97 -3.38
N LYS A 33 -1.63 16.64 -4.48
CA LYS A 33 -2.94 16.49 -5.11
C LYS A 33 -3.01 15.13 -5.79
N LEU A 34 -1.98 14.77 -6.55
CA LEU A 34 -1.90 13.48 -7.22
C LEU A 34 -1.84 12.32 -6.20
N ILE A 35 -1.12 12.47 -5.08
CA ILE A 35 -1.12 11.47 -3.99
C ILE A 35 -2.53 11.23 -3.47
N ARG A 36 -3.29 12.30 -3.19
CA ARG A 36 -4.69 12.16 -2.71
C ARG A 36 -5.58 11.45 -3.73
N GLU A 37 -5.39 11.74 -5.02
CA GLU A 37 -6.15 11.07 -6.08
C GLU A 37 -5.80 9.58 -6.18
N GLU A 38 -4.52 9.22 -6.07
CA GLU A 38 -4.06 7.84 -6.07
C GLU A 38 -4.54 7.08 -4.82
N VAL A 39 -4.44 7.69 -3.64
CA VAL A 39 -4.96 7.12 -2.38
C VAL A 39 -6.46 6.85 -2.50
N LYS A 40 -7.24 7.82 -2.99
CA LYS A 40 -8.69 7.65 -3.19
C LYS A 40 -8.99 6.51 -4.18
N ARG A 41 -8.21 6.41 -5.26
CA ARG A 41 -8.35 5.35 -6.26
C ARG A 41 -8.08 3.98 -5.64
N ARG A 42 -6.93 3.77 -5.00
CA ARG A 42 -6.59 2.50 -4.35
C ARG A 42 -7.60 2.13 -3.25
N LEU A 43 -8.06 3.11 -2.49
CA LEU A 43 -9.06 2.90 -1.43
C LEU A 43 -10.39 2.40 -2.01
N VAL A 44 -10.92 3.05 -3.05
CA VAL A 44 -12.24 2.71 -3.58
C VAL A 44 -12.18 1.55 -4.57
N SER A 45 -11.29 1.58 -5.57
CA SER A 45 -11.25 0.60 -6.65
C SER A 45 -10.19 -0.50 -6.47
N GLY A 46 -9.26 -0.35 -5.53
CA GLY A 46 -8.15 -1.30 -5.36
C GLY A 46 -7.11 -1.26 -6.49
N ILE A 47 -7.19 -0.26 -7.38
CA ILE A 47 -6.31 -0.13 -8.54
C ILE A 47 -5.11 0.75 -8.17
N GLU A 48 -3.93 0.14 -8.18
CA GLU A 48 -2.64 0.85 -8.11
C GLU A 48 -2.24 1.32 -9.50
N THR A 49 -1.94 2.61 -9.65
CA THR A 49 -1.48 3.18 -10.92
C THR A 49 -0.11 3.82 -10.83
N MET A 50 0.27 4.32 -9.65
CA MET A 50 1.59 4.89 -9.42
C MET A 50 2.07 4.57 -8.00
N PRO A 51 3.35 4.23 -7.81
CA PRO A 51 3.92 3.95 -6.49
C PRO A 51 3.93 5.21 -5.62
N LEU A 52 3.54 5.05 -4.35
CA LEU A 52 3.59 6.07 -3.32
C LEU A 52 4.79 5.82 -2.39
N GLY A 53 5.26 6.88 -1.73
CA GLY A 53 6.33 6.72 -0.73
C GLY A 53 5.92 5.79 0.41
N TYR A 54 4.62 5.72 0.69
CA TYR A 54 4.04 4.81 1.66
C TYR A 54 4.19 3.32 1.27
N ASP A 55 4.29 2.98 -0.02
CA ASP A 55 4.51 1.58 -0.43
C ASP A 55 5.90 1.07 0.01
N SER A 56 6.86 1.97 0.20
CA SER A 56 8.25 1.62 0.52
C SER A 56 8.47 1.17 1.98
N ILE A 57 7.53 1.45 2.88
CA ILE A 57 7.64 1.03 4.29
C ILE A 57 7.07 -0.36 4.53
N PHE A 58 6.38 -0.95 3.54
CA PHE A 58 5.82 -2.28 3.61
C PHE A 58 6.89 -3.35 3.70
N ASN A 59 6.71 -4.31 4.60
CA ASN A 59 7.58 -5.47 4.76
C ASN A 59 6.78 -6.76 4.67
N GLU A 60 6.95 -7.44 3.53
CA GLU A 60 6.21 -8.65 3.22
C GLU A 60 6.59 -9.82 4.14
N GLU A 61 7.87 -9.96 4.49
CA GLU A 61 8.34 -11.03 5.38
C GLU A 61 7.75 -10.87 6.78
N LYS A 62 7.76 -9.66 7.31
CA LYS A 62 7.18 -9.32 8.60
C LYS A 62 5.67 -9.54 8.61
N ALA A 63 4.97 -9.07 7.57
CA ALA A 63 3.54 -9.24 7.44
C ALA A 63 3.14 -10.72 7.47
N ARG A 64 3.88 -11.59 6.77
CA ARG A 64 3.62 -13.04 6.70
C ARG A 64 3.78 -13.80 8.01
N LEU A 65 4.40 -13.21 9.04
CA LEU A 65 4.43 -13.80 10.38
C LEU A 65 3.04 -13.80 11.04
N ASN A 66 2.13 -12.95 10.56
CA ASN A 66 0.76 -12.88 11.04
C ASN A 66 -0.14 -13.90 10.31
N LYS A 67 -1.00 -14.59 11.06
CA LYS A 67 -1.97 -15.56 10.51
C LYS A 67 -3.04 -14.91 9.63
N ASP A 68 -3.39 -13.66 9.90
CA ASP A 68 -4.37 -12.87 9.16
C ASP A 68 -3.70 -11.99 8.07
N SER A 69 -2.45 -12.32 7.70
CA SER A 69 -1.60 -11.50 6.83
C SER A 69 -2.25 -11.15 5.49
N ASP A 70 -2.95 -12.07 4.83
CA ASP A 70 -3.61 -11.80 3.54
C ASP A 70 -4.57 -10.62 3.62
N LEU A 71 -5.39 -10.56 4.67
CA LEU A 71 -6.34 -9.47 4.87
C LEU A 71 -5.63 -8.16 5.22
N LEU A 72 -4.64 -8.22 6.11
CA LEU A 72 -3.91 -7.03 6.54
C LEU A 72 -3.08 -6.42 5.40
N ILE A 73 -2.46 -7.26 4.57
CA ILE A 73 -1.75 -6.85 3.35
C ILE A 73 -2.73 -6.21 2.35
N LEU A 74 -3.93 -6.77 2.19
CA LEU A 74 -4.96 -6.17 1.34
C LEU A 74 -5.35 -4.76 1.83
N LEU A 75 -5.57 -4.60 3.13
CA LEU A 75 -5.89 -3.29 3.72
C LEU A 75 -4.76 -2.29 3.53
N PHE A 76 -3.51 -2.73 3.72
CA PHE A 76 -2.32 -1.91 3.48
C PHE A 76 -2.25 -1.43 2.02
N LYS A 77 -2.32 -2.35 1.06
CA LYS A 77 -2.25 -2.02 -0.37
C LYS A 77 -3.40 -1.13 -0.84
N ARG A 78 -4.58 -1.26 -0.22
CA ARG A 78 -5.73 -0.38 -0.47
C ARG A 78 -5.67 0.94 0.30
N MET A 79 -4.55 1.30 0.93
CA MET A 79 -4.35 2.58 1.62
C MET A 79 -5.27 2.80 2.83
N PHE A 80 -5.76 1.71 3.45
CA PHE A 80 -6.61 1.80 4.64
C PHE A 80 -5.87 2.50 5.80
N PHE A 81 -4.70 1.98 6.18
CA PHE A 81 -3.92 2.51 7.30
C PHE A 81 -3.40 3.93 7.03
N TYR A 82 -2.94 4.20 5.79
CA TYR A 82 -2.60 5.56 5.36
C TYR A 82 -3.74 6.54 5.60
N ARG A 83 -4.95 6.17 5.16
CA ARG A 83 -6.14 7.03 5.29
C ARG A 83 -6.59 7.19 6.74
N LEU A 84 -6.45 6.13 7.54
CA LEU A 84 -6.76 6.16 8.97
C LEU A 84 -5.81 7.10 9.72
N ASN A 85 -4.50 7.02 9.45
CA ASN A 85 -3.51 7.92 10.03
C ASN A 85 -3.75 9.39 9.61
N GLU A 86 -4.10 9.65 8.33
CA GLU A 86 -4.51 11.00 7.90
C GLU A 86 -5.72 11.51 8.70
N LYS A 87 -6.72 10.67 8.95
CA LYS A 87 -7.91 11.04 9.72
C LYS A 87 -7.57 11.31 11.18
N LEU A 88 -6.76 10.46 11.81
CA LEU A 88 -6.30 10.65 13.19
C LEU A 88 -5.45 11.91 13.37
N SER A 89 -4.70 12.32 12.34
CA SER A 89 -3.95 13.58 12.39
C SER A 89 -4.85 14.83 12.43
N ALA A 90 -6.09 14.70 11.96
CA ALA A 90 -7.07 15.78 11.93
C ALA A 90 -8.08 15.72 13.10
N PHE A 91 -8.34 14.53 13.62
CA PHE A 91 -9.28 14.27 14.70
C PHE A 91 -8.56 13.38 15.72
N GLU A 92 -8.25 13.92 16.90
CA GLU A 92 -7.64 13.15 17.99
C GLU A 92 -8.38 11.83 18.23
N CYS A 93 -7.68 10.81 18.73
CA CYS A 93 -8.30 9.51 18.93
C CYS A 93 -9.35 9.57 20.05
N ASP A 94 -10.57 9.12 19.74
CA ASP A 94 -11.68 9.00 20.69
C ASP A 94 -11.79 7.60 21.34
N HIS A 95 -10.76 6.77 21.15
CA HIS A 95 -10.69 5.37 21.59
C HIS A 95 -11.81 4.48 21.04
N THR A 96 -12.37 4.82 19.88
CA THR A 96 -13.31 3.97 19.14
C THR A 96 -12.70 3.50 17.81
N VAL A 97 -13.45 2.70 17.05
CA VAL A 97 -13.12 2.28 15.67
C VAL A 97 -13.95 3.04 14.62
N HIS A 98 -14.49 4.20 14.98
CA HIS A 98 -15.42 4.93 14.13
C HIS A 98 -14.80 5.36 12.79
N LEU A 99 -13.54 5.81 12.79
CA LEU A 99 -12.85 6.20 11.56
C LEU A 99 -12.59 4.98 10.69
N SER A 100 -12.22 3.85 11.30
CA SER A 100 -12.08 2.58 10.59
C SER A 100 -13.38 2.17 9.90
N GLU A 101 -14.52 2.20 10.60
CA GLU A 101 -15.84 1.92 10.00
C GLU A 101 -16.16 2.85 8.82
N GLN A 102 -15.90 4.14 8.96
CA GLN A 102 -16.10 5.13 7.89
C GLN A 102 -15.24 4.80 6.65
N ILE A 103 -13.97 4.43 6.85
CA ILE A 103 -13.06 4.08 5.76
C ILE A 103 -13.48 2.77 5.10
N LEU A 104 -13.84 1.74 5.87
CA LEU A 104 -14.32 0.46 5.31
C LEU A 104 -15.60 0.64 4.50
N THR A 105 -16.47 1.57 4.91
CA THR A 105 -17.65 1.98 4.12
C THR A 105 -17.23 2.62 2.80
N GLN A 106 -16.21 3.50 2.80
CA GLN A 106 -15.67 4.11 1.57
C GLN A 106 -15.04 3.07 0.63
N MET A 107 -14.48 1.99 1.18
CA MET A 107 -13.94 0.86 0.43
C MET A 107 -15.03 -0.04 -0.17
N GLN A 108 -16.31 0.27 0.06
CA GLN A 108 -17.50 -0.43 -0.43
C GLN A 108 -17.61 -1.88 0.08
N PHE A 109 -17.09 -2.17 1.27
CA PHE A 109 -17.29 -3.48 1.88
C PHE A 109 -18.72 -3.64 2.39
N SER A 110 -19.25 -4.86 2.29
CA SER A 110 -20.54 -5.19 2.89
C SER A 110 -20.43 -5.18 4.42
N ARG A 111 -21.54 -4.94 5.12
CA ARG A 111 -21.57 -4.95 6.60
C ARG A 111 -20.97 -6.22 7.21
N GLY A 112 -21.23 -7.38 6.61
CA GLY A 112 -20.66 -8.66 7.05
C GLY A 112 -19.13 -8.66 6.93
N LYS A 113 -18.59 -8.20 5.80
CA LYS A 113 -17.15 -8.12 5.59
C LYS A 113 -16.48 -7.07 6.48
N MET A 114 -17.16 -5.95 6.73
CA MET A 114 -16.69 -4.93 7.66
C MET A 114 -16.52 -5.49 9.07
N ASN A 115 -17.53 -6.23 9.56
CA ASN A 115 -17.46 -6.86 10.88
C ASN A 115 -16.30 -7.87 10.97
N GLU A 116 -16.12 -8.71 9.94
CA GLU A 116 -14.99 -9.64 9.86
C GLU A 116 -13.64 -8.91 9.93
N ILE A 117 -13.50 -7.81 9.19
CA ILE A 117 -12.29 -6.97 9.21
C ILE A 117 -12.06 -6.39 10.61
N LEU A 118 -13.08 -5.81 11.24
CA LEU A 118 -12.97 -5.22 12.57
C LEU A 118 -12.60 -6.28 13.62
N GLU A 119 -13.13 -7.49 13.52
CA GLU A 119 -12.74 -8.60 14.40
C GLU A 119 -11.26 -8.99 14.21
N VAL A 120 -10.76 -9.01 12.97
CA VAL A 120 -9.34 -9.26 12.70
C VAL A 120 -8.48 -8.13 13.26
N LEU A 121 -8.85 -6.87 13.04
CA LEU A 121 -8.12 -5.72 13.59
C LEU A 121 -8.05 -5.80 15.13
N LYS A 122 -9.17 -6.14 15.77
CA LYS A 122 -9.25 -6.34 17.22
C LYS A 122 -8.39 -7.49 17.72
N LYS A 123 -8.42 -8.65 17.05
CA LYS A 123 -7.56 -9.81 17.39
C LYS A 123 -6.07 -9.45 17.34
N ASN A 124 -5.71 -8.51 16.47
CA ASN A 124 -4.35 -8.02 16.30
C ASN A 124 -4.00 -6.83 17.24
N GLY A 125 -4.85 -6.57 18.22
CA GLY A 125 -4.65 -5.58 19.27
C GLY A 125 -5.12 -4.16 18.92
N GLY A 126 -5.84 -3.99 17.82
CA GLY A 126 -6.44 -2.71 17.42
C GLY A 126 -7.85 -2.53 17.99
N ASP A 127 -7.98 -2.20 19.27
CA ASP A 127 -9.29 -1.94 19.91
C ASP A 127 -9.82 -0.52 19.61
N CYS A 128 -8.94 0.43 19.29
CA CYS A 128 -9.24 1.76 18.74
C CYS A 128 -8.53 2.01 17.40
N ASP A 129 -8.98 3.03 16.68
CA ASP A 129 -8.33 3.60 15.50
C ASP A 129 -6.83 3.90 15.75
N CYS A 130 -6.49 4.42 16.94
CA CYS A 130 -5.11 4.66 17.35
C CYS A 130 -4.25 3.39 17.38
N GLU A 131 -4.78 2.34 18.00
CA GLU A 131 -4.10 1.07 18.18
C GLU A 131 -4.03 0.27 16.89
N ILE A 132 -5.00 0.44 15.99
CA ILE A 132 -4.91 -0.10 14.65
C ILE A 132 -3.65 0.41 13.95
N ILE A 133 -3.31 1.70 14.09
CA ILE A 133 -2.05 2.23 13.59
C ILE A 133 -0.85 1.68 14.39
N PHE A 134 -0.82 1.86 15.71
CA PHE A 134 0.37 1.53 16.49
C PHE A 134 0.69 0.03 16.61
N LYS A 135 -0.33 -0.83 16.65
CA LYS A 135 -0.20 -2.27 16.89
C LYS A 135 -0.46 -3.12 15.66
N VAL A 136 -1.37 -2.73 14.76
CA VAL A 136 -1.71 -3.54 13.58
C VAL A 136 -0.86 -3.16 12.37
N GLU A 137 -0.83 -1.88 12.00
CA GLU A 137 0.01 -1.41 10.88
C GLU A 137 1.49 -1.72 11.13
N SER A 138 1.96 -1.57 12.38
CA SER A 138 3.35 -1.86 12.77
C SER A 138 3.79 -3.30 12.49
N GLN A 139 2.86 -4.25 12.36
CA GLN A 139 3.16 -5.64 11.99
C GLN A 139 3.43 -5.79 10.48
N LEU A 140 3.01 -4.82 9.67
CA LEU A 140 3.14 -4.82 8.22
C LEU A 140 4.30 -3.96 7.72
N ILE A 141 4.86 -3.10 8.58
CA ILE A 141 5.87 -2.12 8.21
C ILE A 141 7.17 -2.29 8.99
N GLY A 142 8.26 -1.74 8.46
CA GLY A 142 9.58 -1.71 9.08
C GLY A 142 10.62 -2.54 8.31
N LYS A 143 11.91 -2.30 8.55
CA LYS A 143 12.99 -3.09 7.94
C LYS A 143 13.30 -4.32 8.78
#